data_AF-T2HRV8-F1
#
_entry.id   AF-T2HRV8-F1
#
_cell.length_a   1.000
_cell.length_b   1.000
_cell.length_c   1.000
_cell.angle_alpha   90.00
_cell.angle_beta   90.00
_cell.angle_gamma   90.00
#
_symmetry.space_group_name_H-M   'P 1'
#
loop_
_entity.id
_entity.type
_entity.pdbx_description
1 polymer ?
#
loop_
_entity_poly.entity_id
_entity_poly.type
_entity_poly.pdbx_seq_one_letter_code
_entity_poly.pdbx_strand_id
1 'polypeptide(L)'
;MSVNDSIDVFLSLFFIFLHFYSKKNGVSTYLLWVLAYSCCFILFLFGPEFLYFFDNTALLICFFTLTYNIVYFFSYRMSITYNLVSVIIHSLIFTLAAGYAKFVPLNPLILLYYKFNNFLYSIPYPIINLFLLYLFVSMLPFLNIRLMFVYFFALCFMYLIQKSYLSTQNTYQQKIKIGVVQVGLYYQLGGNTTDFLSDLLNFVKENNDIDIVAFSENTIYGFKSQLSKKITQKIISDIKISNMHQRHAFIFNFFGFDNINNVVSVYYYKDKTFINQKKSLIPFVEQKWNFSDEGDNTSEYLTIHKDIINKNIIHNGINIKTYICYDALFPEIDKSDNELVIVQSNYKRLDKNDMYNRIIKNGSILGWFSVAPNSSAYINIQNHGGTVLIRNNGKIDDDVFATSLKKPFFVIDI
;
A
#
# COMPACT_ATOMS: atom_id res chain seq x y z
N MET A 1 24.50 7.69 0.23
CA MET A 1 23.29 7.47 1.05
C MET A 1 22.20 8.23 0.33
N SER A 2 21.07 7.60 -0.03
CA SER A 2 19.98 8.40 -0.57
C SER A 2 19.43 9.26 0.58
N VAL A 3 19.01 10.49 0.29
CA VAL A 3 18.45 11.39 1.32
C VAL A 3 17.25 10.72 2.02
N ASN A 4 16.48 9.92 1.28
CA ASN A 4 15.29 9.21 1.78
C ASN A 4 15.62 8.19 2.88
N ASP A 5 16.67 7.39 2.72
CA ASP A 5 17.07 6.39 3.72
C ASP A 5 17.42 7.03 5.07
N SER A 6 18.03 8.21 5.04
CA SER A 6 18.43 8.96 6.24
C SER A 6 17.20 9.40 7.03
N ILE A 7 16.16 9.82 6.31
CA ILE A 7 14.92 10.32 6.90
C ILE A 7 14.13 9.18 7.54
N ASP A 8 14.02 8.03 6.88
CA ASP A 8 13.28 6.87 7.42
C ASP A 8 13.94 6.33 8.70
N VAL A 9 15.28 6.33 8.74
CA VAL A 9 16.06 6.01 9.94
C VAL A 9 15.84 7.06 11.03
N PHE A 10 15.89 8.36 10.70
CA PHE A 10 15.63 9.43 11.67
C PHE A 10 14.24 9.30 12.32
N LEU A 11 13.19 9.09 11.52
CA LEU A 11 11.83 8.90 12.04
C LEU A 11 11.73 7.70 12.97
N SER A 12 12.36 6.59 12.59
CA SER A 12 12.41 5.37 13.41
C SER A 12 13.13 5.60 14.74
N LEU A 13 14.25 6.33 14.72
CA LEU A 13 15.01 6.67 15.93
C LEU A 13 14.23 7.63 16.83
N PHE A 14 13.54 8.63 16.26
CA PHE A 14 12.71 9.55 17.03
C PHE A 14 11.51 8.82 17.67
N PHE A 15 10.88 7.90 16.94
CA PHE A 15 9.84 7.03 17.47
C PHE A 15 10.33 6.18 18.66
N ILE A 16 11.49 5.54 18.52
CA ILE A 16 12.13 4.78 19.61
C ILE A 16 12.45 5.70 20.80
N PHE A 17 13.00 6.89 20.55
CA PHE A 17 13.32 7.88 21.59
C PHE A 17 12.09 8.27 22.41
N LEU A 18 10.94 8.48 21.77
CA LEU A 18 9.69 8.80 22.47
C LEU A 18 9.24 7.68 23.42
N HIS A 19 9.41 6.40 23.05
CA HIS A 19 9.10 5.28 23.94
C HIS A 19 9.97 5.32 25.20
N PHE A 20 11.26 5.63 25.08
CA PHE A 20 12.13 5.78 26.26
C PHE A 20 11.79 7.00 27.11
N TYR A 21 11.49 8.12 26.46
CA TYR A 21 11.22 9.38 27.13
C TYR A 21 9.88 9.38 27.89
N SER A 22 8.95 8.50 27.51
CA SER A 22 7.64 8.33 28.13
C SER A 22 7.68 8.15 29.66
N LYS A 23 8.75 7.53 30.19
CA LYS A 23 8.91 7.22 31.62
C LYS A 23 9.55 8.34 32.45
N LYS A 24 10.32 9.25 31.84
CA LYS A 24 11.27 10.11 32.58
C LYS A 24 10.82 11.56 32.79
N ASN A 25 9.85 12.06 32.00
CA ASN A 25 9.65 13.50 31.86
C ASN A 25 8.24 13.98 32.20
N GLY A 26 8.11 15.27 32.53
CA GLY A 26 6.82 15.93 32.77
C GLY A 26 5.87 15.81 31.57
N VAL A 27 4.57 15.78 31.85
CA VAL A 27 3.50 15.59 30.84
C VAL A 27 3.59 16.62 29.72
N SER A 28 3.81 17.91 30.06
CA SER A 28 3.93 19.00 29.09
C SER A 28 5.13 18.83 28.15
N THR A 29 6.30 18.48 28.68
CA THR A 29 7.52 18.26 27.87
C THR A 29 7.34 17.07 26.92
N TYR A 30 6.70 16.00 27.37
CA TYR A 30 6.39 14.84 26.52
C TYR A 30 5.43 15.19 25.39
N LEU A 31 4.36 15.97 25.69
CA LEU A 31 3.44 16.46 24.68
C LEU A 31 4.18 17.21 23.58
N LEU A 32 5.09 18.13 23.95
CA LEU A 32 5.87 18.91 22.98
C LEU A 32 6.70 18.01 22.05
N TRP A 33 7.33 16.97 22.58
CA TRP A 33 8.08 16.01 21.76
C TRP A 33 7.18 15.16 20.84
N VAL A 34 5.99 14.76 21.30
CA VAL A 34 5.02 14.03 20.47
C VAL A 34 4.48 14.91 19.34
N LEU A 35 4.23 16.20 19.62
CA LEU A 35 3.83 17.18 18.61
C LEU A 35 4.96 17.40 17.58
N ALA A 36 6.20 17.55 18.04
CA ALA A 36 7.37 17.69 17.17
C ALA A 36 7.57 16.45 16.29
N TYR A 37 7.44 15.24 16.85
CA TYR A 37 7.48 13.99 16.09
C TYR A 37 6.36 13.94 15.04
N SER A 38 5.13 14.29 15.41
CA SER A 38 4.00 14.27 14.49
C SER A 38 4.20 15.23 13.32
N CYS A 39 4.72 16.43 13.58
CA CYS A 39 5.07 17.39 12.53
C CYS A 39 6.18 16.83 11.63
N CYS A 40 7.26 16.29 12.20
CA CYS A 40 8.33 15.66 11.45
C CYS A 40 7.81 14.50 10.59
N PHE A 41 6.94 13.65 11.14
CA PHE A 41 6.35 12.51 10.46
C PHE A 41 5.54 12.96 9.25
N ILE A 42 4.67 13.96 9.41
CA ILE A 42 3.88 14.52 8.30
C ILE A 42 4.79 15.13 7.23
N LEU A 43 5.73 16.00 7.64
CA LEU A 43 6.66 16.68 6.73
C LEU A 43 7.50 15.70 5.92
N PHE A 44 8.00 14.65 6.56
CA PHE A 44 8.85 13.68 5.90
C PHE A 44 8.06 12.65 5.08
N LEU A 45 6.82 12.34 5.43
CA LEU A 45 5.99 11.41 4.66
C LEU A 45 5.40 12.08 3.42
N PHE A 46 4.91 13.32 3.55
CA PHE A 46 4.15 14.00 2.51
C PHE A 46 4.90 15.17 1.85
N GLY A 47 6.00 15.65 2.43
CA GLY A 47 6.72 16.84 1.96
C GLY A 47 6.23 18.14 2.63
N PRO A 48 7.08 19.19 2.67
CA PRO A 48 6.70 20.48 3.22
C PRO A 48 5.54 21.11 2.46
N GLU A 49 5.50 20.96 1.13
CA GLU A 49 4.47 21.49 0.23
C GLU A 49 3.06 20.99 0.58
N PHE A 50 2.94 19.77 1.14
CA PHE A 50 1.65 19.19 1.52
C PHE A 50 0.90 20.06 2.55
N LEU A 51 1.63 20.77 3.41
CA LEU A 51 1.05 21.69 4.38
C LEU A 51 0.62 23.02 3.75
N TYR A 52 1.23 23.43 2.63
CA TYR A 52 0.90 24.70 1.98
C TYR A 52 -0.43 24.66 1.24
N PHE A 53 -0.85 23.47 0.77
CA PHE A 53 -2.05 23.36 -0.04
C PHE A 53 -3.36 23.44 0.74
N PHE A 54 -3.36 23.44 2.08
CA PHE A 54 -4.50 23.65 3.01
C PHE A 54 -5.89 23.18 2.53
N ASP A 55 -5.93 22.12 1.72
CA ASP A 55 -7.17 21.53 1.24
C ASP A 55 -7.75 20.66 2.36
N ASN A 56 -9.08 20.51 2.39
CA ASN A 56 -9.80 19.80 3.43
C ASN A 56 -9.25 18.38 3.64
N THR A 57 -8.85 17.69 2.57
CA THR A 57 -8.23 16.36 2.67
C THR A 57 -6.84 16.39 3.32
N ALA A 58 -6.00 17.38 3.01
CA ALA A 58 -4.67 17.49 3.60
C ALA A 58 -4.75 17.83 5.09
N LEU A 59 -5.64 18.75 5.46
CA LEU A 59 -5.95 19.08 6.85
C LEU A 59 -6.46 17.87 7.63
N LEU A 60 -7.38 17.10 7.04
CA LEU A 60 -7.90 15.88 7.67
C LEU A 60 -6.80 14.85 7.92
N ILE A 61 -5.91 14.62 6.96
CA ILE A 61 -4.76 13.70 7.11
C ILE A 61 -3.83 14.19 8.22
N CYS A 62 -3.54 15.49 8.28
CA CYS A 62 -2.71 16.08 9.33
C CYS A 62 -3.35 15.92 10.71
N PHE A 63 -4.63 16.26 10.84
CA PHE A 63 -5.38 16.14 12.08
C PHE A 63 -5.48 14.69 12.56
N PHE A 64 -5.76 13.76 11.64
CA PHE A 64 -5.81 12.33 11.95
C PHE A 64 -4.44 11.82 12.42
N THR A 65 -3.36 12.16 11.71
CA THR A 65 -1.99 11.74 12.07
C THR A 65 -1.57 12.28 13.43
N LEU A 66 -1.85 13.57 13.69
CA LEU A 66 -1.56 14.21 14.97
C LEU A 66 -2.33 13.54 16.12
N THR A 67 -3.64 13.35 15.93
CA THR A 67 -4.52 12.73 16.93
C THR A 67 -4.09 11.29 17.20
N TYR A 68 -3.79 10.52 16.15
CA TYR A 68 -3.30 9.15 16.28
C TYR A 68 -2.03 9.08 17.12
N ASN A 69 -1.02 9.89 16.81
CA ASN A 69 0.25 9.89 17.53
C ASN A 69 0.08 10.31 18.99
N ILE A 70 -0.73 11.33 19.27
CA ILE A 70 -1.05 11.73 20.65
C ILE A 70 -1.69 10.56 21.40
N VAL A 71 -2.76 9.97 20.86
CA VAL A 71 -3.45 8.85 21.50
C VAL A 71 -2.51 7.66 21.71
N TYR A 72 -1.69 7.32 20.70
CA TYR A 72 -0.70 6.24 20.77
C TYR A 72 0.32 6.45 21.89
N PHE A 73 1.00 7.58 21.91
CA PHE A 73 2.09 7.83 22.85
C PHE A 73 1.62 8.09 24.28
N PHE A 74 0.44 8.70 24.46
CA PHE A 74 -0.13 8.92 25.80
C PHE A 74 -0.72 7.64 26.38
N SER A 75 -1.41 6.82 25.58
CA SER A 75 -1.83 5.50 26.04
C SER A 75 -0.64 4.62 26.38
N TYR A 76 0.44 4.65 25.58
CA TYR A 76 1.68 3.93 25.88
C TYR A 76 2.30 4.39 27.21
N ARG A 77 2.37 5.71 27.43
CA ARG A 77 2.89 6.29 28.68
C ARG A 77 2.09 5.81 29.91
N MET A 78 0.77 5.66 29.79
CA MET A 78 -0.02 5.06 30.87
C MET A 78 0.34 3.58 31.03
N SER A 79 0.38 2.81 29.94
CA SER A 79 0.70 1.38 29.98
C SER A 79 2.07 1.05 30.58
N ILE A 80 3.12 1.80 30.23
CA ILE A 80 4.49 1.54 30.71
C ILE A 80 4.65 1.77 32.21
N THR A 81 3.79 2.58 32.84
CA THR A 81 3.84 2.83 34.29
C THR A 81 3.34 1.67 35.14
N TYR A 82 2.56 0.76 34.57
CA TYR A 82 2.02 -0.39 35.31
C TYR A 82 2.98 -1.58 35.30
N ASN A 83 3.11 -2.27 34.16
CA ASN A 83 3.99 -3.43 34.00
C ASN A 83 4.13 -3.83 32.52
N LEU A 84 4.89 -4.91 32.28
CA LEU A 84 5.09 -5.48 30.94
C LEU A 84 3.78 -5.96 30.29
N VAL A 85 2.84 -6.49 31.07
CA VAL A 85 1.54 -6.97 30.55
C VAL A 85 0.74 -5.81 29.95
N SER A 86 0.71 -4.65 30.60
CA SER A 86 0.05 -3.45 30.08
C SER A 86 0.63 -2.98 28.75
N VAL A 87 1.93 -3.18 28.53
CA VAL A 87 2.61 -2.87 27.25
C VAL A 87 2.26 -3.87 26.14
N ILE A 88 2.13 -5.16 26.49
CA ILE A 88 1.65 -6.19 25.57
C ILE A 88 0.21 -5.87 25.13
N ILE A 89 -0.66 -5.50 26.07
CA ILE A 89 -2.04 -5.10 25.80
C ILE A 89 -2.08 -3.87 24.88
N HIS A 90 -1.26 -2.85 25.14
CA HIS A 90 -1.16 -1.66 24.30
C HIS A 90 -0.77 -2.02 22.85
N SER A 91 0.27 -2.84 22.69
CA SER A 91 0.72 -3.31 21.37
C SER A 91 -0.37 -4.11 20.64
N LEU A 92 -1.11 -4.93 21.37
CA LEU A 92 -2.24 -5.70 20.83
C LEU A 92 -3.38 -4.78 20.38
N ILE A 93 -3.76 -3.78 21.18
CA ILE A 93 -4.84 -2.84 20.85
C ILE A 93 -4.54 -2.13 19.51
N PHE A 94 -3.35 -1.56 19.35
CA PHE A 94 -3.02 -0.84 18.11
C PHE A 94 -2.87 -1.76 16.90
N THR A 95 -2.46 -3.02 17.12
CA THR A 95 -2.43 -4.03 16.07
C THR A 95 -3.85 -4.41 15.61
N LEU A 96 -4.73 -4.72 16.56
CA LEU A 96 -6.12 -5.08 16.27
C LEU A 96 -6.88 -3.89 15.65
N ALA A 97 -6.60 -2.67 16.10
CA ALA A 97 -7.15 -1.46 15.52
C ALA A 97 -6.71 -1.29 14.04
N ALA A 98 -5.48 -1.66 13.69
CA ALA A 98 -5.03 -1.65 12.30
C ALA A 98 -5.71 -2.74 11.44
N GLY A 99 -5.83 -3.96 11.96
CA GLY A 99 -6.43 -5.10 11.23
C GLY A 99 -7.94 -5.02 11.07
N TYR A 100 -8.66 -4.74 12.16
CA TYR A 100 -10.14 -4.80 12.24
C TYR A 100 -10.80 -3.45 12.07
N ALA A 101 -10.31 -2.39 12.75
CA ALA A 101 -10.86 -1.05 12.62
C ALA A 101 -10.32 -0.28 11.41
N LYS A 102 -9.40 -0.90 10.64
CA LYS A 102 -8.82 -0.35 9.41
C LYS A 102 -8.19 1.04 9.63
N PHE A 103 -7.42 1.16 10.70
CA PHE A 103 -6.50 2.29 10.87
C PHE A 103 -5.15 1.99 10.23
N VAL A 104 -4.65 2.93 9.43
CA VAL A 104 -3.35 2.79 8.78
C VAL A 104 -2.28 2.72 9.88
N PRO A 105 -1.45 1.66 9.95
CA PRO A 105 -0.46 1.54 11.01
C PRO A 105 0.69 2.52 10.77
N LEU A 106 0.77 3.58 11.59
CA LEU A 106 1.77 4.65 11.44
C LEU A 106 3.10 4.34 12.17
N ASN A 107 3.49 3.07 12.21
CA ASN A 107 4.77 2.65 12.81
C ASN A 107 5.91 2.85 11.79
N PRO A 108 6.85 3.81 11.99
CA PRO A 108 7.87 4.13 11.00
C PRO A 108 8.86 2.99 10.75
N LEU A 109 8.96 2.00 11.66
CA LEU A 109 9.83 0.84 11.45
C LEU A 109 9.37 -0.05 10.29
N ILE A 110 8.12 0.06 9.85
CA ILE A 110 7.63 -0.62 8.63
C ILE A 110 8.47 -0.20 7.42
N LEU A 111 8.90 1.07 7.33
CA LEU A 111 9.75 1.57 6.25
C LEU A 111 11.14 0.93 6.22
N LEU A 112 11.58 0.37 7.35
CA LEU A 112 12.86 -0.33 7.48
C LEU A 112 12.70 -1.85 7.49
N TYR A 113 11.48 -2.36 7.44
CA TYR A 113 11.20 -3.78 7.65
C TYR A 113 11.90 -4.67 6.62
N TYR A 114 11.89 -4.29 5.33
CA TYR A 114 12.58 -5.04 4.28
C TYR A 114 14.10 -5.10 4.48
N LYS A 115 14.70 -4.08 5.11
CA LYS A 115 16.14 -4.07 5.42
C LYS A 115 16.46 -5.10 6.50
N PHE A 116 15.58 -5.26 7.47
CA PHE A 116 15.79 -6.17 8.60
C PHE A 116 15.00 -7.48 8.48
N ASN A 117 14.44 -7.81 7.31
CA ASN A 117 13.56 -8.98 7.13
C ASN A 117 14.24 -10.32 7.49
N ASN A 118 15.57 -10.39 7.40
CA ASN A 118 16.34 -11.57 7.82
C ASN A 118 16.50 -11.66 9.35
N PHE A 119 16.40 -10.53 10.07
CA PHE A 119 16.54 -10.44 11.53
C PHE A 119 15.18 -10.42 12.25
N LEU A 120 14.19 -9.76 11.66
CA LEU A 120 12.80 -9.78 12.07
C LEU A 120 12.14 -10.94 11.32
N TYR A 121 11.95 -12.09 11.96
CA TYR A 121 11.30 -13.25 11.34
C TYR A 121 10.00 -12.83 10.61
N SER A 122 9.96 -12.99 9.29
CA SER A 122 8.74 -12.77 8.50
C SER A 122 7.79 -13.94 8.68
N ILE A 123 6.91 -13.84 9.66
CA ILE A 123 5.84 -14.82 9.85
C ILE A 123 4.81 -14.58 8.73
N PRO A 124 4.18 -15.63 8.17
CA PRO A 124 3.19 -15.47 7.09
C PRO A 124 1.89 -14.80 7.54
N TYR A 125 1.82 -14.23 8.74
CA TYR A 125 0.68 -13.51 9.28
C TYR A 125 1.05 -12.03 9.46
N PRO A 126 0.65 -11.13 8.54
CA PRO A 126 1.02 -9.71 8.60
C PRO A 126 0.61 -9.03 9.92
N ILE A 127 -0.57 -9.37 10.45
CA ILE A 127 -1.03 -8.85 11.74
C ILE A 127 -0.10 -9.25 12.90
N ILE A 128 0.47 -10.45 12.87
CA ILE A 128 1.43 -10.90 13.89
C ILE A 128 2.76 -10.16 13.73
N ASN A 129 3.24 -9.94 12.50
CA ASN A 129 4.44 -9.15 12.26
C ASN A 129 4.28 -7.72 12.81
N LEU A 130 3.11 -7.10 12.61
CA LEU A 130 2.81 -5.78 13.17
C LEU A 130 2.78 -5.78 14.70
N PHE A 131 2.17 -6.80 15.32
CA PHE A 131 2.18 -6.97 16.77
C PHE A 131 3.60 -7.08 17.32
N LEU A 132 4.43 -7.92 16.71
CA LEU A 132 5.83 -8.10 17.11
C LEU A 132 6.63 -6.80 16.94
N LEU A 133 6.35 -6.03 15.87
CA LEU A 133 7.02 -4.75 15.64
C LEU A 133 6.67 -3.71 16.71
N TYR A 134 5.39 -3.61 17.08
CA TYR A 134 4.97 -2.74 18.19
C TYR A 134 5.56 -3.20 19.52
N LEU A 135 5.49 -4.51 19.79
CA LEU A 135 5.98 -5.09 21.03
C LEU A 135 7.49 -4.88 21.19
N PHE A 136 8.26 -5.10 20.11
CA PHE A 136 9.71 -4.94 20.11
C PHE A 136 10.13 -3.57 20.62
N VAL A 137 9.58 -2.49 20.06
CA VAL A 137 9.88 -1.11 20.48
C VAL A 137 9.36 -0.84 21.88
N SER A 138 8.14 -1.28 22.15
CA SER A 138 7.45 -0.98 23.39
C SER A 138 8.10 -1.64 24.61
N MET A 139 8.81 -2.75 24.42
CA MET A 139 9.56 -3.45 25.48
C MET A 139 10.93 -2.83 25.76
N LEU A 140 11.51 -2.07 24.83
CA LEU A 140 12.86 -1.53 24.97
C LEU A 140 13.11 -0.75 26.28
N PRO A 141 12.17 0.07 26.81
CA PRO A 141 12.38 0.82 28.05
C PRO A 141 12.52 -0.03 29.32
N PHE A 142 12.20 -1.32 29.27
CA PHE A 142 12.47 -2.26 30.36
C PHE A 142 13.90 -2.80 30.35
N LEU A 143 14.63 -2.67 29.23
CA LEU A 143 16.02 -3.09 29.12
C LEU A 143 16.95 -2.06 29.75
N ASN A 144 18.12 -2.52 30.21
CA ASN A 144 19.10 -1.65 30.84
C ASN A 144 19.68 -0.64 29.83
N ILE A 145 19.84 0.63 30.22
CA ILE A 145 20.24 1.75 29.33
C ILE A 145 21.57 1.51 28.59
N ARG A 146 22.49 0.72 29.16
CA ARG A 146 23.74 0.33 28.50
C ARG A 146 23.53 -0.68 27.36
N LEU A 147 22.63 -1.65 27.52
CA LEU A 147 22.26 -2.59 26.45
C LEU A 147 21.52 -1.87 25.31
N MET A 148 20.79 -0.80 25.61
CA MET A 148 20.11 0.03 24.61
C MET A 148 21.09 0.74 23.67
N PHE A 149 22.17 1.36 24.19
CA PHE A 149 23.21 1.93 23.33
C PHE A 149 23.87 0.86 22.47
N VAL A 150 24.03 -0.36 23.00
CA VAL A 150 24.52 -1.51 22.23
C VAL A 150 23.51 -1.93 21.15
N TYR A 151 22.20 -1.95 21.40
CA TYR A 151 21.19 -2.22 20.37
C TYR A 151 21.07 -1.10 19.33
N PHE A 152 21.20 0.16 19.74
CA PHE A 152 21.25 1.32 18.86
C PHE A 152 22.48 1.29 17.95
N PHE A 153 23.67 1.03 18.53
CA PHE A 153 24.90 0.82 17.77
C PHE A 153 24.82 -0.44 16.92
N ALA A 154 24.20 -1.52 17.38
CA ALA A 154 24.00 -2.74 16.61
C ALA A 154 23.03 -2.52 15.44
N LEU A 155 21.94 -1.76 15.60
CA LEU A 155 21.05 -1.38 14.51
C LEU A 155 21.79 -0.50 13.48
N CYS A 156 22.56 0.48 13.95
CA CYS A 156 23.39 1.32 13.08
C CYS A 156 24.48 0.48 12.37
N PHE A 157 25.10 -0.46 13.07
CA PHE A 157 26.19 -1.31 12.58
C PHE A 157 25.70 -2.42 11.65
N MET A 158 24.58 -3.07 11.94
CA MET A 158 23.93 -4.04 11.04
C MET A 158 23.43 -3.36 9.77
N TYR A 159 22.93 -2.13 9.86
CA TYR A 159 22.60 -1.31 8.69
C TYR A 159 23.85 -1.03 7.82
N LEU A 160 24.99 -0.71 8.45
CA LEU A 160 26.27 -0.55 7.74
C LEU A 160 26.77 -1.87 7.12
N ILE A 161 26.65 -3.01 7.83
CA ILE A 161 27.04 -4.34 7.32
C ILE A 161 26.15 -4.77 6.15
N GLN A 162 24.84 -4.53 6.22
CA GLN A 162 23.94 -4.87 5.12
C GLN A 162 24.26 -4.09 3.85
N LYS A 163 24.72 -2.84 3.98
CA LYS A 163 25.21 -2.04 2.85
C LYS A 163 26.46 -2.66 2.20
N SER A 164 27.32 -3.31 2.99
CA SER A 164 28.47 -4.08 2.48
C SER A 164 28.11 -5.46 1.94
N TYR A 165 27.00 -6.05 2.39
CA TYR A 165 26.51 -7.38 1.99
C TYR A 165 25.45 -7.34 0.88
N LEU A 166 25.44 -6.29 0.05
CA LEU A 166 24.72 -6.28 -1.23
C LEU A 166 25.43 -7.20 -2.24
N SER A 167 25.53 -8.50 -1.91
CA SER A 167 25.79 -9.53 -2.91
C SER A 167 24.45 -10.09 -3.36
N THR A 168 24.25 -10.04 -4.67
CA THR A 168 23.17 -10.62 -5.47
C THR A 168 22.80 -12.04 -5.02
N GLN A 169 21.78 -12.17 -4.19
CA GLN A 169 20.99 -13.40 -4.12
C GLN A 169 19.72 -13.18 -4.90
N ASN A 170 19.85 -13.36 -6.21
CA ASN A 170 18.74 -13.51 -7.13
C ASN A 170 18.28 -14.96 -7.09
N THR A 171 17.45 -15.32 -6.13
CA THR A 171 16.68 -16.56 -6.21
C THR A 171 15.46 -16.29 -7.09
N TYR A 172 15.66 -16.31 -8.40
CA TYR A 172 14.57 -16.28 -9.38
C TYR A 172 14.00 -17.68 -9.54
N GLN A 173 12.71 -17.86 -9.31
CA GLN A 173 12.04 -19.10 -9.74
C GLN A 173 10.53 -19.02 -10.01
N GLN A 174 9.99 -17.85 -10.40
CA GLN A 174 8.60 -17.78 -10.89
C GLN A 174 8.46 -16.87 -12.12
N LYS A 175 8.74 -17.42 -13.31
CA LYS A 175 8.60 -16.72 -14.60
C LYS A 175 7.12 -16.56 -14.98
N ILE A 176 6.41 -15.63 -14.36
CA ILE A 176 5.19 -15.03 -14.92
C ILE A 176 5.54 -13.68 -15.51
N LYS A 177 4.99 -13.39 -16.69
CA LYS A 177 5.08 -12.07 -17.31
C LYS A 177 3.77 -11.31 -17.20
N ILE A 178 3.86 -10.09 -16.67
CA ILE A 178 2.68 -9.24 -16.46
C ILE A 178 2.76 -8.00 -17.34
N GLY A 179 1.80 -7.86 -18.25
CA GLY A 179 1.54 -6.62 -18.96
C GLY A 179 0.82 -5.63 -18.04
N VAL A 180 1.48 -4.54 -17.68
CA VAL A 180 0.92 -3.48 -16.85
C VAL A 180 0.24 -2.44 -17.73
N VAL A 181 -0.97 -2.05 -17.34
CA VAL A 181 -1.77 -1.03 -18.04
C VAL A 181 -2.10 0.12 -17.09
N GLN A 182 -1.41 1.25 -17.26
CA GLN A 182 -1.62 2.48 -16.50
C GLN A 182 -2.56 3.41 -17.25
N VAL A 183 -3.86 3.29 -16.95
CA VAL A 183 -4.94 3.94 -17.70
C VAL A 183 -4.81 5.46 -17.66
N GLY A 184 -4.64 6.05 -16.48
CA GLY A 184 -4.55 7.50 -16.30
C GLY A 184 -3.34 8.11 -17.01
N LEU A 185 -2.18 7.44 -16.94
CA LEU A 185 -0.97 7.88 -17.61
C LEU A 185 -1.13 7.89 -19.14
N TYR A 186 -1.82 6.88 -19.70
CA TYR A 186 -2.09 6.84 -21.14
C TYR A 186 -2.82 8.10 -21.61
N TYR A 187 -3.91 8.47 -20.92
CA TYR A 187 -4.67 9.66 -21.25
C TYR A 187 -3.92 10.96 -20.95
N GLN A 188 -3.12 10.99 -19.88
CA GLN A 188 -2.28 12.15 -19.54
C GLN A 188 -1.23 12.44 -20.63
N LEU A 189 -0.72 11.41 -21.31
CA LEU A 189 0.25 11.54 -22.41
C LEU A 189 -0.42 11.86 -23.77
N GLY A 190 -1.71 12.17 -23.79
CA GLY A 190 -2.44 12.57 -25.01
C GLY A 190 -3.18 11.44 -25.72
N GLY A 191 -3.19 10.23 -25.14
CA GLY A 191 -4.02 9.13 -25.62
C GLY A 191 -5.52 9.43 -25.50
N ASN A 192 -6.35 8.76 -26.30
CA ASN A 192 -7.79 8.97 -26.32
C ASN A 192 -8.56 7.64 -26.24
N THR A 193 -9.88 7.72 -26.01
CA THR A 193 -10.72 6.53 -25.77
C THR A 193 -11.00 5.73 -27.03
N THR A 194 -10.80 6.31 -28.22
CA THR A 194 -10.96 5.61 -29.50
C THR A 194 -9.76 4.72 -29.80
N ASP A 195 -8.55 5.17 -29.45
CA ASP A 195 -7.29 4.53 -29.82
C ASP A 195 -6.75 3.64 -28.70
N PHE A 196 -7.19 3.83 -27.45
CA PHE A 196 -6.73 3.06 -26.28
C PHE A 196 -6.72 1.55 -26.54
N LEU A 197 -7.80 1.05 -27.14
CA LEU A 197 -7.95 -0.38 -27.38
C LEU A 197 -7.02 -0.87 -28.48
N SER A 198 -6.90 -0.16 -29.62
CA SER A 198 -5.97 -0.58 -30.67
C SER A 198 -4.55 -0.61 -30.14
N ASP A 199 -4.17 0.38 -29.34
CA ASP A 199 -2.84 0.47 -28.75
C ASP A 199 -2.59 -0.65 -27.74
N LEU A 200 -3.59 -0.95 -26.89
CA LEU A 200 -3.53 -2.09 -25.97
C LEU A 200 -3.39 -3.42 -26.72
N LEU A 201 -4.17 -3.63 -27.79
CA LEU A 201 -4.11 -4.83 -28.59
C LEU A 201 -2.77 -4.97 -29.32
N ASN A 202 -2.21 -3.88 -29.83
CA ASN A 202 -0.88 -3.87 -30.43
C ASN A 202 0.19 -4.22 -29.39
N PHE A 203 0.15 -3.59 -28.21
CA PHE A 203 1.05 -3.91 -27.11
C PHE A 203 1.02 -5.40 -26.72
N VAL A 204 -0.16 -5.99 -26.56
CA VAL A 204 -0.29 -7.42 -26.21
C VAL A 204 0.19 -8.32 -27.35
N LYS A 205 -0.04 -7.95 -28.61
CA LYS A 205 0.44 -8.71 -29.78
C LYS A 205 1.96 -8.69 -29.90
N GLU A 206 2.59 -7.54 -29.66
CA GLU A 206 4.04 -7.37 -29.67
C GLU A 206 4.72 -8.14 -28.53
N ASN A 207 4.01 -8.32 -27.41
CA ASN A 207 4.48 -9.01 -26.21
C ASN A 207 3.67 -10.29 -25.98
N ASN A 208 3.77 -11.21 -26.94
CA ASN A 208 2.91 -12.40 -27.04
C ASN A 208 3.14 -13.45 -25.93
N ASP A 209 4.16 -13.27 -25.12
CA ASP A 209 4.59 -14.09 -23.99
C ASP A 209 4.10 -13.56 -22.64
N ILE A 210 3.32 -12.48 -22.63
CA ILE A 210 2.59 -12.04 -21.43
C ILE A 210 1.61 -13.12 -21.00
N ASP A 211 1.61 -13.49 -19.72
CA ASP A 211 0.61 -14.39 -19.15
C ASP A 211 -0.65 -13.61 -18.73
N ILE A 212 -0.45 -12.45 -18.10
CA ILE A 212 -1.51 -11.66 -17.44
C ILE A 212 -1.38 -10.19 -17.81
N VAL A 213 -2.48 -9.56 -18.19
CA VAL A 213 -2.60 -8.11 -18.40
C VAL A 213 -3.37 -7.49 -17.23
N ALA A 214 -2.75 -6.63 -16.44
CA ALA A 214 -3.31 -6.06 -15.23
C ALA A 214 -3.43 -4.53 -15.30
N PHE A 215 -4.63 -4.02 -14.99
CA PHE A 215 -4.98 -2.61 -15.09
C PHE A 215 -4.80 -1.88 -13.76
N SER A 216 -4.48 -0.59 -13.82
CA SER A 216 -4.55 0.31 -12.67
C SER A 216 -5.99 0.59 -12.23
N GLU A 217 -6.16 0.99 -10.95
CA GLU A 217 -7.42 1.57 -10.50
C GLU A 217 -7.70 2.86 -11.28
N ASN A 218 -8.93 3.01 -11.78
CA ASN A 218 -9.30 4.15 -12.60
C ASN A 218 -10.79 4.45 -12.50
N THR A 219 -11.17 5.68 -12.85
CA THR A 219 -12.58 6.13 -12.87
C THR A 219 -13.14 6.24 -14.29
N ILE A 220 -12.33 5.94 -15.31
CA ILE A 220 -12.72 6.07 -16.73
C ILE A 220 -13.59 4.88 -17.13
N TYR A 221 -13.17 3.67 -16.76
CA TYR A 221 -13.90 2.44 -17.00
C TYR A 221 -14.73 2.06 -15.79
N GLY A 222 -15.97 1.68 -16.02
CA GLY A 222 -16.96 1.37 -15.00
C GLY A 222 -18.38 1.74 -15.41
N PHE A 223 -19.33 1.48 -14.52
CA PHE A 223 -20.77 1.58 -14.79
C PHE A 223 -21.42 2.80 -14.10
N LYS A 224 -20.63 3.63 -13.42
CA LYS A 224 -21.10 4.82 -12.71
C LYS A 224 -21.60 5.95 -13.62
N SER A 225 -21.16 6.01 -14.88
CA SER A 225 -21.66 6.96 -15.87
C SER A 225 -22.04 6.25 -17.17
N GLN A 226 -22.99 6.81 -17.92
CA GLN A 226 -23.43 6.20 -19.19
C GLN A 226 -22.32 6.17 -20.25
N LEU A 227 -21.42 7.16 -20.24
CA LEU A 227 -20.26 7.19 -21.12
C LEU A 227 -19.25 6.10 -20.74
N SER A 228 -18.86 6.04 -19.46
CA SER A 228 -17.97 5.01 -18.93
C SER A 228 -18.50 3.62 -19.20
N LYS A 229 -19.81 3.41 -19.03
CA LYS A 229 -20.48 2.13 -19.30
C LYS A 229 -20.32 1.71 -20.75
N LYS A 230 -20.60 2.61 -21.71
CA LYS A 230 -20.46 2.34 -23.15
C LYS A 230 -19.02 1.95 -23.51
N ILE A 231 -18.04 2.71 -23.01
CA ILE A 231 -16.62 2.45 -23.31
C ILE A 231 -16.17 1.13 -22.66
N THR A 232 -16.60 0.84 -21.44
CA THR A 232 -16.28 -0.40 -20.71
C THR A 232 -16.85 -1.62 -21.43
N GLN A 233 -18.12 -1.56 -21.84
CA GLN A 233 -18.77 -2.63 -22.59
C GLN A 233 -18.06 -2.88 -23.93
N LYS A 234 -17.62 -1.81 -24.61
CA LYS A 234 -16.84 -1.91 -25.85
C LYS A 234 -15.49 -2.59 -25.63
N ILE A 235 -14.73 -2.23 -24.60
CA ILE A 235 -13.45 -2.90 -24.31
C ILE A 235 -13.65 -4.40 -24.04
N ILE A 236 -14.68 -4.76 -23.26
CA ILE A 236 -15.00 -6.16 -22.98
C ILE A 236 -15.40 -6.90 -24.26
N SER A 237 -16.23 -6.29 -25.12
CA SER A 237 -16.63 -6.91 -26.39
C SER A 237 -15.44 -7.11 -27.32
N ASP A 238 -14.53 -6.16 -27.38
CA ASP A 238 -13.45 -6.19 -28.36
C ASP A 238 -12.34 -7.17 -27.92
N ILE A 239 -12.13 -7.33 -26.61
CA ILE A 239 -11.27 -8.40 -26.05
C ILE A 239 -11.87 -9.79 -26.30
N LYS A 240 -13.21 -9.90 -26.36
CA LYS A 240 -13.89 -11.13 -26.78
C LYS A 240 -13.71 -11.40 -28.26
N ILE A 241 -14.01 -10.43 -29.11
CA ILE A 241 -13.92 -10.55 -30.58
C ILE A 241 -12.49 -10.88 -31.03
N SER A 242 -11.49 -10.29 -30.37
CA SER A 242 -10.07 -10.55 -30.67
C SER A 242 -9.55 -11.88 -30.13
N ASN A 243 -10.35 -12.66 -29.40
CA ASN A 243 -9.96 -13.91 -28.72
C ASN A 243 -8.76 -13.79 -27.77
N MET A 244 -8.36 -12.58 -27.37
CA MET A 244 -7.17 -12.37 -26.53
C MET A 244 -7.30 -13.01 -25.15
N HIS A 245 -8.50 -13.01 -24.58
CA HIS A 245 -8.84 -13.64 -23.31
C HIS A 245 -8.65 -15.16 -23.29
N GLN A 246 -8.48 -15.81 -24.46
CA GLN A 246 -8.16 -17.24 -24.55
C GLN A 246 -6.66 -17.51 -24.32
N ARG A 247 -5.81 -16.54 -24.68
CA ARG A 247 -4.35 -16.63 -24.58
C ARG A 247 -3.81 -15.94 -23.32
N HIS A 248 -4.30 -14.75 -23.03
CA HIS A 248 -3.85 -13.90 -21.94
C HIS A 248 -4.96 -13.75 -20.90
N ALA A 249 -4.63 -13.83 -19.62
CA ALA A 249 -5.57 -13.46 -18.57
C ALA A 249 -5.63 -11.94 -18.43
N PHE A 250 -6.80 -11.41 -18.13
CA PHE A 250 -6.98 -9.99 -17.86
C PHE A 250 -7.43 -9.78 -16.41
N ILE A 251 -6.84 -8.79 -15.74
CA ILE A 251 -7.27 -8.28 -14.44
C ILE A 251 -7.65 -6.80 -14.64
N PHE A 252 -8.92 -6.56 -14.93
CA PHE A 252 -9.45 -5.21 -15.10
C PHE A 252 -9.69 -4.55 -13.75
N ASN A 253 -9.80 -3.22 -13.77
CA ASN A 253 -10.35 -2.45 -12.67
C ASN A 253 -11.48 -1.55 -13.19
N PHE A 254 -12.65 -1.62 -12.56
CA PHE A 254 -13.83 -0.86 -12.96
C PHE A 254 -14.44 -0.10 -11.78
N PHE A 255 -14.77 1.17 -12.02
CA PHE A 255 -15.49 2.03 -11.08
C PHE A 255 -17.00 1.79 -11.20
N GLY A 256 -17.49 0.83 -10.43
CA GLY A 256 -18.82 0.23 -10.59
C GLY A 256 -18.85 -0.80 -11.73
N PHE A 257 -19.60 -1.88 -11.54
CA PHE A 257 -19.74 -2.92 -12.56
C PHE A 257 -21.10 -3.62 -12.44
N ASP A 258 -21.88 -3.64 -13.52
CA ASP A 258 -23.26 -4.12 -13.52
C ASP A 258 -24.12 -3.49 -12.40
N ASN A 259 -24.55 -4.29 -11.42
CA ASN A 259 -25.33 -3.87 -10.25
C ASN A 259 -24.47 -3.59 -9.01
N ILE A 260 -23.14 -3.70 -9.13
CA ILE A 260 -22.20 -3.52 -8.03
C ILE A 260 -21.75 -2.06 -7.99
N ASN A 261 -22.22 -1.34 -6.97
CA ASN A 261 -21.84 0.05 -6.69
C ASN A 261 -20.52 0.15 -5.90
N ASN A 262 -19.44 -0.47 -6.40
CA ASN A 262 -18.11 -0.47 -5.75
C ASN A 262 -17.00 -0.44 -6.82
N VAL A 263 -15.76 -0.13 -6.43
CA VAL A 263 -14.61 -0.44 -7.28
C VAL A 263 -14.39 -1.94 -7.29
N VAL A 264 -14.27 -2.53 -8.48
CA VAL A 264 -14.09 -3.97 -8.64
C VAL A 264 -12.86 -4.30 -9.46
N SER A 265 -12.23 -5.42 -9.10
CA SER A 265 -11.20 -6.10 -9.84
C SER A 265 -11.83 -7.30 -10.56
N VAL A 266 -11.80 -7.32 -11.89
CA VAL A 266 -12.45 -8.37 -12.69
C VAL A 266 -11.40 -9.21 -13.38
N TYR A 267 -11.33 -10.49 -13.01
CA TYR A 267 -10.51 -11.47 -13.69
C TYR A 267 -11.26 -12.05 -14.89
N TYR A 268 -10.62 -12.12 -16.05
CA TYR A 268 -11.17 -12.75 -17.26
C TYR A 268 -10.13 -13.59 -18.00
N TYR A 269 -10.40 -14.89 -18.14
CA TYR A 269 -9.54 -15.82 -18.87
C TYR A 269 -10.31 -17.08 -19.28
N LYS A 270 -10.21 -17.51 -20.55
CA LYS A 270 -10.88 -18.72 -21.09
C LYS A 270 -12.36 -18.81 -20.68
N ASP A 271 -13.08 -17.71 -20.90
CA ASP A 271 -14.50 -17.54 -20.55
C ASP A 271 -14.86 -17.68 -19.06
N LYS A 272 -13.87 -17.82 -18.18
CA LYS A 272 -14.04 -17.74 -16.73
C LYS A 272 -13.90 -16.29 -16.29
N THR A 273 -14.95 -15.80 -15.64
CA THR A 273 -14.96 -14.49 -14.99
C THR A 273 -15.21 -14.63 -13.51
N PHE A 274 -14.49 -13.85 -12.70
CA PHE A 274 -14.91 -13.60 -11.34
C PHE A 274 -14.52 -12.21 -10.89
N ILE A 275 -15.17 -11.76 -9.83
CA ILE A 275 -15.16 -10.37 -9.39
C ILE A 275 -14.70 -10.33 -7.94
N ASN A 276 -13.69 -9.53 -7.66
CA ASN A 276 -13.32 -9.08 -6.33
C ASN A 276 -13.74 -7.62 -6.19
N GLN A 277 -14.22 -7.23 -5.03
CA GLN A 277 -14.57 -5.83 -4.73
C GLN A 277 -13.63 -5.21 -3.71
N LYS A 278 -13.57 -3.88 -3.67
CA LYS A 278 -12.86 -3.13 -2.63
C LYS A 278 -13.49 -3.42 -1.26
N LYS A 279 -12.66 -3.75 -0.27
CA LYS A 279 -13.09 -4.13 1.10
C LYS A 279 -13.08 -2.95 2.08
N SER A 280 -12.33 -1.91 1.80
CA SER A 280 -12.14 -0.74 2.65
C SER A 280 -12.19 0.51 1.79
N LEU A 281 -13.26 1.27 1.98
CA LEU A 281 -13.49 2.53 1.28
C LEU A 281 -12.73 3.64 2.01
N ILE A 282 -12.19 4.60 1.26
CA ILE A 282 -11.53 5.77 1.82
C ILE A 282 -12.60 6.61 2.55
N PRO A 283 -12.50 6.81 3.87
CA PRO A 283 -13.45 7.62 4.62
C PRO A 283 -13.54 9.03 4.03
N PHE A 284 -14.74 9.61 4.01
CA PHE A 284 -15.05 10.96 3.49
C PHE A 284 -14.83 11.19 1.98
N VAL A 285 -14.25 10.20 1.28
CA VAL A 285 -13.87 10.31 -0.12
C VAL A 285 -14.69 9.35 -0.97
N GLU A 286 -14.78 8.09 -0.55
CA GLU A 286 -15.55 7.04 -1.23
C GLU A 286 -16.81 6.67 -0.43
N GLN A 287 -16.83 6.98 0.86
CA GLN A 287 -17.93 6.71 1.77
C GLN A 287 -18.51 8.00 2.34
N LYS A 288 -19.85 8.08 2.36
CA LYS A 288 -20.60 9.16 3.00
C LYS A 288 -20.33 9.15 4.50
N TRP A 289 -20.19 10.35 5.08
CA TRP A 289 -20.00 10.50 6.52
C TRP A 289 -21.28 10.17 7.29
N ASN A 290 -21.19 9.57 8.47
CA ASN A 290 -22.40 9.24 9.26
C ASN A 290 -23.18 10.48 9.75
N PHE A 291 -22.60 11.68 9.69
CA PHE A 291 -23.24 12.94 10.08
C PHE A 291 -23.42 13.92 8.90
N SER A 292 -23.30 13.45 7.65
CA SER A 292 -23.63 14.29 6.49
C SER A 292 -25.14 14.51 6.36
N ASP A 293 -25.54 15.67 5.86
CA ASP A 293 -26.95 16.06 5.74
C ASP A 293 -27.75 15.11 4.82
N GLU A 294 -29.06 15.02 5.09
CA GLU A 294 -30.02 14.18 4.35
C GLU A 294 -30.12 14.57 2.85
N GLY A 295 -29.70 15.79 2.49
CA GLY A 295 -29.69 16.31 1.12
C GLY A 295 -28.45 15.98 0.26
N ASP A 296 -27.42 15.33 0.81
CA ASP A 296 -26.19 15.04 0.06
C ASP A 296 -26.40 13.97 -1.01
N ASN A 297 -25.93 14.26 -2.24
CA ASN A 297 -26.05 13.39 -3.41
C ASN A 297 -25.36 12.03 -3.19
N THR A 298 -26.16 11.00 -2.88
CA THR A 298 -25.67 9.67 -2.52
C THR A 298 -25.09 8.87 -3.69
N SER A 299 -25.29 9.34 -4.92
CA SER A 299 -24.89 8.63 -6.15
C SER A 299 -23.38 8.55 -6.37
N GLU A 300 -22.61 9.47 -5.77
CA GLU A 300 -21.15 9.51 -5.90
C GLU A 300 -20.45 8.47 -5.02
N TYR A 301 -21.05 8.12 -3.89
CA TYR A 301 -20.48 7.20 -2.92
C TYR A 301 -20.57 5.73 -3.36
N LEU A 302 -19.67 4.92 -2.79
CA LEU A 302 -19.58 3.48 -3.02
C LEU A 302 -20.17 2.71 -1.83
N THR A 303 -20.59 1.47 -2.10
CA THR A 303 -21.14 0.56 -1.10
C THR A 303 -20.47 -0.82 -1.17
N ILE A 304 -20.16 -1.39 -0.01
CA ILE A 304 -19.58 -2.73 0.09
C ILE A 304 -20.72 -3.75 0.12
N HIS A 305 -20.72 -4.68 -0.84
CA HIS A 305 -21.74 -5.73 -0.96
C HIS A 305 -21.32 -6.97 -0.17
N LYS A 306 -21.95 -7.26 0.96
CA LYS A 306 -21.52 -8.36 1.85
C LYS A 306 -21.55 -9.75 1.19
N ASP A 307 -22.38 -9.92 0.16
CA ASP A 307 -22.57 -11.20 -0.52
C ASP A 307 -21.43 -11.53 -1.51
N ILE A 308 -20.60 -10.54 -1.86
CA ILE A 308 -19.45 -10.74 -2.74
C ILE A 308 -18.23 -11.13 -1.90
N ILE A 309 -17.86 -12.40 -2.01
CA ILE A 309 -16.68 -12.96 -1.36
C ILE A 309 -15.50 -12.90 -2.33
N ASN A 310 -14.48 -12.11 -2.00
CA ASN A 310 -13.25 -12.03 -2.78
C ASN A 310 -12.50 -13.38 -2.76
N LYS A 311 -11.96 -13.77 -3.92
CA LYS A 311 -11.24 -15.02 -4.12
C LYS A 311 -9.84 -14.76 -4.68
N ASN A 312 -8.92 -15.68 -4.41
CA ASN A 312 -7.63 -15.68 -5.07
C ASN A 312 -7.76 -16.17 -6.53
N ILE A 313 -6.91 -15.64 -7.40
CA ILE A 313 -6.74 -16.09 -8.78
C ILE A 313 -5.70 -17.22 -8.77
N ILE A 314 -6.04 -18.37 -9.36
CA ILE A 314 -5.07 -19.43 -9.66
C ILE A 314 -4.81 -19.40 -11.16
N HIS A 315 -3.61 -19.00 -11.55
CA HIS A 315 -3.20 -18.90 -12.95
C HIS A 315 -1.85 -19.59 -13.14
N ASN A 316 -1.76 -20.56 -14.05
CA ASN A 316 -0.56 -21.38 -14.29
C ASN A 316 0.05 -21.98 -13.01
N GLY A 317 -0.82 -22.41 -12.07
CA GLY A 317 -0.42 -22.96 -10.78
C GLY A 317 -0.02 -21.92 -9.74
N ILE A 318 0.01 -20.63 -10.08
CA ILE A 318 0.42 -19.55 -9.19
C ILE A 318 -0.79 -18.94 -8.48
N ASN A 319 -0.67 -18.80 -7.15
CA ASN A 319 -1.68 -18.20 -6.29
C ASN A 319 -1.52 -16.67 -6.24
N ILE A 320 -2.40 -15.97 -6.94
CA ILE A 320 -2.38 -14.51 -7.11
C ILE A 320 -3.51 -13.88 -6.30
N LYS A 321 -3.18 -12.90 -5.47
CA LYS A 321 -4.17 -12.13 -4.70
C LYS A 321 -4.25 -10.70 -5.19
N THR A 322 -5.47 -10.16 -5.28
CA THR A 322 -5.70 -8.79 -5.75
C THR A 322 -6.24 -7.90 -4.64
N TYR A 323 -5.75 -6.66 -4.61
CA TYR A 323 -6.25 -5.59 -3.74
C TYR A 323 -6.47 -4.32 -4.55
N ILE A 324 -7.34 -3.45 -4.03
CA ILE A 324 -7.65 -2.17 -4.67
C ILE A 324 -7.23 -1.04 -3.73
N CYS A 325 -6.15 -0.35 -4.11
CA CYS A 325 -5.64 0.87 -3.50
C CYS A 325 -5.56 0.83 -1.96
N TYR A 326 -6.55 1.44 -1.30
CA TYR A 326 -6.61 1.61 0.15
C TYR A 326 -6.66 0.27 0.90
N ASP A 327 -7.23 -0.77 0.29
CA ASP A 327 -7.34 -2.11 0.89
C ASP A 327 -5.98 -2.70 1.30
N ALA A 328 -4.94 -2.42 0.51
CA ALA A 328 -3.63 -3.00 0.71
C ALA A 328 -2.91 -2.43 1.95
N LEU A 329 -3.35 -1.29 2.49
CA LEU A 329 -2.65 -0.62 3.57
C LEU A 329 -2.86 -1.28 4.94
N PHE A 330 -3.83 -2.21 5.05
CA PHE A 330 -4.21 -2.83 6.32
C PHE A 330 -3.67 -4.25 6.44
N PRO A 331 -3.08 -4.61 7.59
CA PRO A 331 -2.52 -5.94 7.78
C PRO A 331 -3.60 -7.01 7.65
N GLU A 332 -3.31 -8.06 6.87
CA GLU A 332 -4.19 -9.22 6.84
C GLU A 332 -4.16 -9.99 8.15
N ILE A 333 -5.34 -10.46 8.55
CA ILE A 333 -5.54 -11.33 9.71
C ILE A 333 -5.18 -12.77 9.33
N ASP A 334 -5.51 -13.16 8.11
CA ASP A 334 -5.27 -14.49 7.58
C ASP A 334 -3.83 -14.66 7.11
N LYS A 335 -3.45 -15.93 6.91
CA LYS A 335 -2.15 -16.31 6.41
C LYS A 335 -1.96 -15.82 4.96
N SER A 336 -0.86 -15.13 4.70
CA SER A 336 -0.42 -14.74 3.36
C SER A 336 0.28 -15.90 2.68
N ASP A 337 -0.50 -16.81 2.11
CA ASP A 337 -0.02 -17.95 1.29
C ASP A 337 0.00 -17.62 -0.22
N ASN A 338 0.11 -16.33 -0.55
CA ASN A 338 0.09 -15.85 -1.92
C ASN A 338 1.50 -15.74 -2.46
N GLU A 339 1.71 -16.24 -3.67
CA GLU A 339 3.00 -16.14 -4.36
C GLU A 339 3.14 -14.78 -5.02
N LEU A 340 2.05 -14.24 -5.55
CA LEU A 340 2.00 -12.92 -6.17
C LEU A 340 0.85 -12.09 -5.58
N VAL A 341 1.14 -10.84 -5.25
CA VAL A 341 0.12 -9.86 -4.89
C VAL A 341 0.12 -8.72 -5.90
N ILE A 342 -1.03 -8.44 -6.49
CA ILE A 342 -1.25 -7.31 -7.41
C ILE A 342 -2.20 -6.32 -6.75
N VAL A 343 -1.75 -5.10 -6.55
CA VAL A 343 -2.55 -3.98 -6.05
C VAL A 343 -2.81 -3.02 -7.20
N GLN A 344 -4.08 -2.70 -7.43
CA GLN A 344 -4.52 -1.73 -8.43
C GLN A 344 -4.79 -0.42 -7.72
N SER A 345 -4.02 0.64 -8.00
CA SER A 345 -4.03 1.88 -7.22
C SER A 345 -4.13 3.15 -8.05
N ASN A 346 -4.75 4.17 -7.47
CA ASN A 346 -4.75 5.52 -8.01
C ASN A 346 -4.46 6.57 -6.93
N TYR A 347 -3.18 6.90 -6.75
CA TYR A 347 -2.77 7.88 -5.72
C TYR A 347 -2.87 9.34 -6.20
N LYS A 348 -3.48 9.62 -7.36
CA LYS A 348 -3.45 10.97 -7.98
C LYS A 348 -3.93 12.10 -7.07
N ARG A 349 -4.83 11.82 -6.11
CA ARG A 349 -5.30 12.82 -5.13
C ARG A 349 -4.19 13.33 -4.20
N LEU A 350 -3.11 12.57 -4.05
CA LEU A 350 -1.93 12.89 -3.24
C LEU A 350 -0.80 13.51 -4.09
N ASP A 351 -0.99 13.63 -5.40
CA ASP A 351 -0.04 14.25 -6.33
C ASP A 351 -0.12 15.77 -6.21
N LYS A 352 0.44 16.29 -5.12
CA LYS A 352 0.42 17.73 -4.79
C LYS A 352 1.82 18.35 -4.75
N ASN A 353 2.88 17.55 -4.90
CA ASN A 353 4.26 18.03 -4.77
C ASN A 353 5.29 17.03 -5.30
N ASP A 354 6.55 17.46 -5.26
CA ASP A 354 7.71 16.69 -5.71
C ASP A 354 7.98 15.44 -4.87
N MET A 355 7.34 15.29 -3.70
CA MET A 355 7.42 14.09 -2.86
C MET A 355 6.39 13.01 -3.26
N TYR A 356 5.59 13.21 -4.30
CA TYR A 356 4.60 12.23 -4.75
C TYR A 356 5.19 10.83 -5.00
N ASN A 357 6.36 10.76 -5.62
CA ASN A 357 7.09 9.50 -5.83
C ASN A 357 7.43 8.79 -4.51
N ARG A 358 7.73 9.56 -3.46
CA ARG A 358 8.00 9.01 -2.12
C ARG A 358 6.73 8.48 -1.48
N ILE A 359 5.61 9.21 -1.58
CA ILE A 359 4.30 8.76 -1.09
C ILE A 359 3.95 7.40 -1.73
N ILE A 360 4.15 7.27 -3.04
CA ILE A 360 3.92 6.01 -3.76
C ILE A 360 4.82 4.89 -3.22
N LYS A 361 6.13 5.13 -3.08
CA LYS A 361 7.07 4.12 -2.57
C LYS A 361 6.73 3.71 -1.13
N ASN A 362 6.50 4.67 -0.24
CA ASN A 362 6.18 4.39 1.17
C ASN A 362 4.83 3.68 1.33
N GLY A 363 3.81 4.11 0.58
CA GLY A 363 2.52 3.42 0.53
C GLY A 363 2.65 1.99 0.00
N SER A 364 3.54 1.75 -0.96
CA SER A 364 3.82 0.41 -1.48
C SER A 364 4.59 -0.47 -0.49
N ILE A 365 5.54 0.08 0.27
CA ILE A 365 6.24 -0.66 1.34
C ILE A 365 5.26 -1.05 2.44
N LEU A 366 4.39 -0.12 2.86
CA LEU A 366 3.33 -0.41 3.81
C LEU A 366 2.38 -1.47 3.25
N GLY A 367 1.97 -1.35 1.98
CA GLY A 367 1.13 -2.33 1.32
C GLY A 367 1.75 -3.72 1.31
N TRP A 368 3.02 -3.83 0.90
CA TRP A 368 3.77 -5.08 0.93
C TRP A 368 3.84 -5.68 2.34
N PHE A 369 4.18 -4.88 3.35
CA PHE A 369 4.22 -5.32 4.74
C PHE A 369 2.86 -5.86 5.22
N SER A 370 1.79 -5.16 4.86
CA SER A 370 0.42 -5.45 5.30
C SER A 370 -0.19 -6.68 4.63
N VAL A 371 0.12 -6.97 3.36
CA VAL A 371 -0.59 -8.03 2.62
C VAL A 371 0.31 -9.05 1.92
N ALA A 372 1.62 -8.83 1.86
CA ALA A 372 2.54 -9.64 1.06
C ALA A 372 3.94 -9.88 1.69
N PRO A 373 4.12 -9.93 3.03
CA PRO A 373 5.47 -10.00 3.62
C PRO A 373 6.23 -11.30 3.28
N ASN A 374 5.53 -12.34 2.82
CA ASN A 374 6.10 -13.63 2.41
C ASN A 374 5.82 -14.00 0.94
N SER A 375 5.30 -13.07 0.14
CA SER A 375 5.06 -13.32 -1.29
C SER A 375 6.36 -13.23 -2.10
N SER A 376 6.43 -13.98 -3.20
CA SER A 376 7.55 -13.90 -4.15
C SER A 376 7.68 -12.51 -4.76
N ALA A 377 6.53 -11.89 -5.05
CA ALA A 377 6.47 -10.52 -5.55
C ALA A 377 5.18 -9.80 -5.12
N TYR A 378 5.31 -8.48 -5.00
CA TYR A 378 4.22 -7.53 -4.77
C TYR A 378 4.31 -6.43 -5.83
N ILE A 379 3.23 -6.21 -6.57
CA ILE A 379 3.16 -5.17 -7.61
C ILE A 379 2.05 -4.20 -7.24
N ASN A 380 2.41 -2.93 -7.03
CA ASN A 380 1.45 -1.84 -6.88
C ASN A 380 1.35 -1.07 -8.20
N ILE A 381 0.37 -1.40 -9.03
CA ILE A 381 0.11 -0.79 -10.33
C ILE A 381 -0.57 0.56 -10.12
N GLN A 382 0.15 1.64 -10.42
CA GLN A 382 -0.36 3.00 -10.27
C GLN A 382 -1.03 3.51 -11.53
N ASN A 383 -2.04 4.36 -11.38
CA ASN A 383 -2.79 4.89 -12.51
C ASN A 383 -2.04 5.96 -13.33
N HIS A 384 -1.23 6.81 -12.69
CA HIS A 384 -0.58 7.98 -13.31
C HIS A 384 0.96 7.91 -13.24
N GLY A 385 1.52 6.71 -13.40
CA GLY A 385 2.96 6.49 -13.26
C GLY A 385 3.37 6.10 -11.84
N GLY A 386 4.58 5.54 -11.72
CA GLY A 386 5.16 5.15 -10.42
C GLY A 386 4.72 3.76 -9.93
N THR A 387 4.41 2.83 -10.83
CA THR A 387 4.18 1.42 -10.44
C THR A 387 5.40 0.87 -9.71
N VAL A 388 5.18 0.26 -8.54
CA VAL A 388 6.24 -0.27 -7.69
C VAL A 388 6.18 -1.79 -7.70
N LEU A 389 7.31 -2.43 -8.00
CA LEU A 389 7.51 -3.86 -7.80
C LEU A 389 8.43 -4.06 -6.58
N ILE A 390 7.96 -4.84 -5.62
CA ILE A 390 8.72 -5.29 -4.46
C ILE A 390 8.95 -6.80 -4.59
N ARG A 391 10.21 -7.22 -4.60
CA ARG A 391 10.60 -8.63 -4.69
C ARG A 391 10.50 -9.31 -3.31
N ASN A 392 10.65 -10.63 -3.26
CA ASN A 392 10.61 -11.44 -2.03
C ASN A 392 11.53 -10.94 -0.89
N ASN A 393 12.65 -10.32 -1.23
CA ASN A 393 13.59 -9.73 -0.28
C ASN A 393 13.18 -8.32 0.20
N GLY A 394 11.99 -7.87 -0.18
CA GLY A 394 11.41 -6.57 0.14
C GLY A 394 12.09 -5.38 -0.57
N LYS A 395 13.00 -5.61 -1.51
CA LYS A 395 13.62 -4.55 -2.30
C LYS A 395 12.69 -4.08 -3.42
N ILE A 396 12.66 -2.77 -3.61
CA ILE A 396 11.99 -2.12 -4.73
C ILE A 396 12.85 -2.29 -6.00
N ASP A 397 12.21 -2.65 -7.10
CA ASP A 397 12.78 -2.64 -8.44
C ASP A 397 12.71 -1.22 -9.02
N ASP A 398 13.83 -0.49 -8.97
CA ASP A 398 13.90 0.91 -9.40
C ASP A 398 13.77 1.06 -10.93
N ASP A 399 14.12 0.03 -11.72
CA ASP A 399 13.99 0.06 -13.18
C ASP A 399 12.53 -0.02 -13.60
N VAL A 400 11.74 -0.89 -12.94
CA VAL A 400 10.28 -0.94 -13.09
C VAL A 400 9.66 0.41 -12.70
N PHE A 401 10.09 0.97 -11.57
CA PHE A 401 9.59 2.28 -11.12
C PHE A 401 9.89 3.37 -12.15
N ALA A 402 11.14 3.51 -12.60
CA ALA A 402 11.54 4.52 -13.56
C ALA A 402 10.85 4.36 -14.93
N THR A 403 10.64 3.12 -15.38
CA THR A 403 9.93 2.81 -16.63
C THR A 403 8.46 3.24 -16.53
N SER A 404 7.80 2.91 -15.42
CA SER A 404 6.39 3.23 -15.21
C SER A 404 6.09 4.72 -15.12
N LEU A 405 7.07 5.58 -14.80
CA LEU A 405 6.87 7.03 -14.82
C LEU A 405 6.67 7.58 -16.25
N LYS A 406 7.03 6.81 -17.27
CA LYS A 406 7.07 7.27 -18.67
C LYS A 406 6.21 6.44 -19.61
N LYS A 407 6.01 5.15 -19.32
CA LYS A 407 5.33 4.21 -20.22
C LYS A 407 3.97 3.81 -19.66
N PRO A 408 2.85 4.08 -20.37
CA PRO A 408 1.54 3.65 -19.92
C PRO A 408 1.35 2.14 -20.01
N PHE A 409 2.00 1.48 -20.98
CA PHE A 409 2.01 0.02 -21.15
C PHE A 409 3.44 -0.50 -21.10
N PHE A 410 3.69 -1.52 -20.29
CA PHE A 410 5.02 -2.16 -20.19
C PHE A 410 4.90 -3.56 -19.56
N VAL A 411 5.94 -4.37 -19.70
CA VAL A 411 5.98 -5.74 -19.16
C VAL A 411 6.85 -5.78 -17.91
N ILE A 412 6.40 -6.54 -16.91
CA ILE A 412 7.18 -6.90 -15.72
C ILE A 412 7.42 -8.41 -15.75
N ASP A 413 8.69 -8.80 -15.60
CA ASP A 413 9.10 -10.18 -15.37
C ASP A 413 9.24 -10.45 -13.87
N ILE A 414 8.56 -11.49 -13.38
CA ILE A 414 8.56 -11.87 -11.96
C ILE A 414 9.67 -12.87 -11.61
#